data_AF-A0A6A5BIW5-F1
#
_entry.id   AF-A0A6A5BIW5-F1
#
_cell.length_a   1.000
_cell.length_b   1.000
_cell.length_c   1.000
_cell.angle_alpha   90.00
_cell.angle_beta   90.00
_cell.angle_gamma   90.00
#
_symmetry.space_group_name_H-M   'P 1'
#
loop_
_entity.id
_entity.type
_entity.pdbx_description
1 polymer ?
#
loop_
_entity_poly.entity_id
_entity_poly.type
_entity_poly.pdbx_seq_one_letter_code
_entity_poly.pdbx_strand_id
1 'polypeptide(L)'
;MNRVTKPGGKILLLEHGKSNKYQWLTNYLDAWSIERAKKWGCWWNRDIESIVKESGLHVVKKEVHQLGTCYYYIAQKRVNNNNT
;
A
#
# COMPACT_ATOMS: atom_id res chain seq x y z
N MET A 1 0.39 -11.04 -1.59
CA MET A 1 0.90 -11.66 -0.34
C MET A 1 -0.11 -12.56 0.37
N ASN A 2 -1.41 -12.23 0.40
CA ASN A 2 -2.43 -13.01 1.12
C ASN A 2 -2.43 -14.54 0.80
N ARG A 3 -2.28 -14.94 -0.46
CA ARG A 3 -2.23 -16.35 -0.88
C ARG A 3 -1.10 -17.16 -0.21
N VAL A 4 0.09 -16.57 -0.07
CA VAL A 4 1.32 -17.29 0.31
C VAL A 4 1.69 -17.17 1.79
N THR A 5 1.15 -16.18 2.50
CA THR A 5 1.37 -16.03 3.94
C THR A 5 0.57 -17.09 4.71
N LYS A 6 1.15 -17.66 5.77
CA LYS A 6 0.45 -18.59 6.68
C LYS A 6 -0.68 -17.85 7.43
N PRO A 7 -1.77 -18.54 7.84
CA PRO A 7 -2.80 -17.94 8.69
C PRO A 7 -2.18 -17.28 9.93
N GLY A 8 -2.61 -16.06 10.26
CA GLY A 8 -2.04 -15.29 11.37
C GLY A 8 -0.64 -14.70 11.12
N GLY A 9 -0.01 -15.00 9.97
CA GLY A 9 1.28 -14.43 9.59
C GLY A 9 1.18 -12.93 9.30
N LYS A 10 2.23 -12.19 9.66
CA LYS A 10 2.34 -10.75 9.44
C LYS A 10 3.06 -10.44 8.12
N ILE A 11 2.67 -9.34 7.49
CA ILE A 11 3.22 -8.80 6.25
C ILE A 11 3.56 -7.35 6.53
N LEU A 12 4.82 -6.99 6.32
CA LEU A 12 5.28 -5.62 6.33
C LEU A 12 5.26 -5.10 4.89
N LEU A 13 4.60 -3.96 4.66
CA LEU A 13 4.59 -3.27 3.37
C LEU A 13 5.20 -1.89 3.56
N LEU A 14 6.15 -1.54 2.70
CA LEU A 14 6.74 -0.21 2.60
C LEU A 14 6.64 0.22 1.14
N GLU A 15 5.64 1.04 0.84
CA GLU A 15 5.25 1.32 -0.54
C GLU A 15 5.17 2.83 -0.80
N HIS A 16 5.52 3.25 -2.01
CA HIS A 16 5.24 4.60 -2.47
C HIS A 16 3.82 4.67 -3.02
N GLY A 17 3.14 5.78 -2.76
CA GLY A 17 1.78 6.00 -3.24
C GLY A 17 1.44 7.48 -3.34
N LYS A 18 0.25 7.76 -3.86
CA LYS A 18 -0.28 9.12 -3.89
C LYS A 18 -0.54 9.65 -2.48
N SER A 19 -0.38 10.96 -2.30
CA SER A 19 -0.79 11.63 -1.07
C SER A 19 -2.29 11.90 -1.09
N ASN A 20 -3.02 11.32 -0.12
CA ASN A 20 -4.45 11.59 0.05
C ASN A 20 -4.73 12.93 0.76
N LYS A 21 -3.70 13.52 1.39
CA LYS A 21 -3.82 14.80 2.11
C LYS A 21 -3.45 16.01 1.25
N TYR A 22 -2.51 15.85 0.33
CA TYR A 22 -1.99 16.96 -0.48
C TYR A 22 -2.19 16.66 -1.97
N GLN A 23 -3.38 16.98 -2.48
CA GLN A 23 -3.73 16.74 -3.88
C GLN A 23 -2.80 17.47 -4.86
N TRP A 24 -2.36 18.69 -4.53
CA TRP A 24 -1.41 19.45 -5.34
C TRP A 24 -0.06 18.74 -5.47
N LEU A 25 0.41 18.09 -4.39
CA LEU A 25 1.66 17.33 -4.39
C LEU A 25 1.53 16.08 -5.24
N THR A 26 0.40 15.37 -5.13
CA THR A 26 0.07 14.23 -5.99
C THR A 26 0.04 14.64 -7.46
N ASN A 27 -0.64 15.73 -7.81
CA ASN A 27 -0.72 16.21 -9.20
C ASN A 27 0.66 16.59 -9.76
N TYR A 28 1.54 17.18 -8.93
CA TYR A 28 2.92 17.46 -9.32
C TYR A 28 3.70 16.17 -9.58
N LEU A 29 3.61 15.17 -8.70
CA LEU A 29 4.27 13.87 -8.88
C LEU A 29 3.70 13.07 -10.07
N ASP A 30 2.40 13.21 -10.32
CA ASP A 30 1.72 12.56 -11.45
C ASP A 30 2.28 13.02 -12.80
N ALA A 31 2.61 14.31 -12.94
CA ALA A 31 3.19 14.86 -14.17
C ALA A 31 4.51 14.17 -14.58
N TRP A 32 5.28 13.66 -13.60
CA TRP A 32 6.55 12.96 -13.83
C TRP A 32 6.44 11.43 -13.71
N SER A 33 5.24 10.91 -13.42
CA SER A 33 5.02 9.49 -13.15
C SER A 33 5.32 8.60 -14.35
N ILE A 34 4.98 9.04 -15.56
CA ILE A 34 5.16 8.27 -16.79
C ILE A 34 6.65 8.09 -17.12
N GLU A 35 7.45 9.14 -16.99
CA GLU A 35 8.89 9.07 -17.24
C GLU A 35 9.61 8.22 -16.20
N ARG A 36 9.20 8.33 -14.92
CA ARG A 36 9.73 7.48 -13.84
C ARG A 36 9.31 6.03 -13.97
N ALA A 37 8.08 5.75 -14.37
CA ALA A 37 7.62 4.38 -14.62
C ALA A 37 8.41 3.76 -15.79
N LYS A 38 8.68 4.52 -16.86
CA LYS A 38 9.54 4.06 -17.96
C LYS A 38 10.99 3.81 -17.52
N LYS A 39 11.53 4.65 -16.64
CA LYS A 39 12.93 4.56 -16.20
C LYS A 39 13.17 3.55 -15.07
N TRP A 40 12.22 3.37 -14.16
CA TRP A 40 12.39 2.62 -12.91
C TRP A 40 11.28 1.58 -12.65
N GLY A 41 10.24 1.50 -13.49
CA GLY A 41 9.11 0.57 -13.31
C GLY A 41 8.13 0.96 -12.18
N CYS A 42 8.42 2.02 -11.43
CA CYS A 42 7.65 2.41 -10.25
C CYS A 42 6.52 3.37 -10.61
N TRP A 43 5.28 2.94 -10.37
CA TRP A 43 4.09 3.79 -10.40
C TRP A 43 3.85 4.35 -9.00
N TRP A 44 4.54 5.44 -8.68
CA TRP A 44 4.49 6.09 -7.36
C TRP A 44 3.16 6.79 -7.03
N ASN A 45 2.20 6.79 -7.95
CA ASN A 45 0.88 7.41 -7.78
C ASN A 45 -0.25 6.42 -7.49
N ARG A 46 0.11 5.19 -7.11
CA ARG A 46 -0.88 4.16 -6.79
C ARG A 46 -1.66 4.50 -5.53
N ASP A 47 -2.94 4.12 -5.54
CA ASP A 47 -3.80 4.16 -4.38
C ASP A 47 -3.52 2.96 -3.48
N ILE A 48 -2.48 3.07 -2.66
CA ILE A 48 -2.03 1.98 -1.78
C ILE A 48 -3.12 1.60 -0.78
N GLU A 49 -3.91 2.57 -0.31
CA GLU A 49 -4.98 2.29 0.65
C GLU A 49 -6.06 1.37 0.05
N SER A 50 -6.48 1.66 -1.18
CA SER A 50 -7.47 0.84 -1.89
C SER A 50 -6.92 -0.56 -2.18
N ILE A 51 -5.66 -0.66 -2.62
CA ILE A 51 -5.00 -1.95 -2.86
C ILE A 51 -4.94 -2.80 -1.58
N VAL A 52 -4.55 -2.20 -0.45
CA VAL A 52 -4.49 -2.91 0.84
C VAL A 52 -5.89 -3.34 1.27
N LYS A 53 -6.91 -2.50 1.08
CA LYS A 53 -8.31 -2.83 1.39
C LYS A 53 -8.81 -4.02 0.57
N GLU A 54 -8.53 -4.03 -0.73
CA GLU A 54 -8.92 -5.11 -1.65
C GLU A 54 -8.14 -6.41 -1.43
N SER A 55 -6.95 -6.34 -0.83
CA SER A 55 -6.11 -7.53 -0.59
C SER A 55 -6.71 -8.58 0.37
N GLY A 56 -7.76 -8.20 1.12
CA GLY A 56 -8.40 -9.04 2.14
C GLY A 56 -7.56 -9.23 3.40
N LEU A 57 -6.43 -8.53 3.52
CA LEU A 57 -5.60 -8.57 4.73
C LEU A 57 -6.24 -7.77 5.87
N HIS A 58 -5.97 -8.18 7.09
CA HIS A 58 -6.31 -7.41 8.28
C HIS A 58 -5.19 -6.41 8.57
N VAL A 59 -5.46 -5.11 8.46
CA VAL A 59 -4.47 -4.07 8.76
C VAL A 59 -4.34 -3.92 10.26
N VAL A 60 -3.15 -4.20 10.78
CA VAL A 60 -2.79 -4.08 12.21
C VAL A 60 -2.25 -2.69 12.50
N LYS A 61 -1.43 -2.15 11.59
CA LYS A 61 -0.81 -0.84 11.72
C LYS A 61 -0.75 -0.15 10.35
N LYS A 62 -1.01 1.14 10.33
CA LYS A 62 -0.82 2.04 9.18
C LYS A 62 -0.11 3.29 9.67
N GLU A 63 0.97 3.65 9.00
CA GLU A 63 1.60 4.96 9.11
C GLU A 63 1.85 5.50 7.71
N VAL A 64 1.85 6.83 7.57
CA VAL A 64 2.14 7.48 6.31
C VAL A 64 3.17 8.57 6.58
N HIS A 65 4.24 8.54 5.79
CA HIS A 65 5.43 9.36 5.95
C HIS A 65 5.68 10.18 4.66
N GLN A 66 6.71 11.03 4.68
CA GLN A 66 7.13 11.87 3.53
C GLN A 66 5.95 12.58 2.85
N LEU A 67 5.24 13.42 3.60
CA LEU A 67 4.10 14.20 3.11
C LEU A 67 2.96 13.34 2.52
N GLY A 68 2.78 12.13 3.00
CA GLY A 68 1.69 11.25 2.58
C GLY A 68 2.03 10.36 1.38
N THR A 69 3.29 10.34 0.94
CA THR A 69 3.69 9.63 -0.29
C THR A 69 4.34 8.27 -0.03
N CYS A 70 4.68 7.96 1.22
CA CYS A 70 5.21 6.67 1.61
C CYS A 70 4.33 6.03 2.67
N TYR A 71 3.89 4.82 2.40
CA TYR A 71 2.99 4.06 3.23
C TYR A 71 3.74 2.94 3.92
N TYR A 72 3.60 2.88 5.24
CA TYR A 72 4.08 1.79 6.08
C TYR A 72 2.87 1.03 6.64
N TYR A 73 2.75 -0.25 6.29
CA TYR A 73 1.70 -1.12 6.81
C TYR A 73 2.26 -2.35 7.48
N ILE A 74 1.68 -2.69 8.62
CA ILE A 74 1.72 -4.05 9.15
C ILE A 74 0.33 -4.64 8.93
N ALA A 75 0.26 -5.66 8.09
CA ALA A 75 -0.96 -6.39 7.80
C ALA A 75 -0.83 -7.85 8.25
N GLN A 76 -1.94 -8.52 8.47
CA GLN A 76 -1.99 -9.91 8.91
C GLN A 76 -2.96 -10.69 8.04
N LYS A 77 -2.61 -11.94 7.70
CA LYS A 77 -3.57 -12.85 7.08
C LYS A 77 -4.62 -13.27 8.10
N ARG A 78 -5.89 -13.08 7.75
CA ARG A 78 -7.02 -13.53 8.58
C ARG A 78 -6.93 -15.03 8.83
N VAL A 79 -7.18 -15.44 10.07
CA VAL A 79 -7.35 -16.85 10.42
C VAL A 79 -8.82 -17.16 10.22
N ASN A 80 -9.14 -18.05 9.27
CA ASN A 80 -10.51 -18.54 9.13
C ASN A 80 -10.74 -19.56 10.25
N ASN A 81 -11.39 -19.14 11.33
CA ASN A 81 -11.86 -20.05 12.37
C ASN A 81 -13.13 -20.75 11.87
N ASN A 82 -12.97 -21.73 10.97
CA ASN A 82 -14.05 -22.63 10.63
C ASN A 82 -14.15 -23.72 11.71
N ASN A 83 -14.64 -23.34 12.89
CA ASN A 83 -15.10 -24.26 13.95
C ASN A 83 -16.61 -24.02 14.15
N THR A 84 -17.40 -24.51 13.21
CA THR A 84 -18.83 -24.88 13.33
C THR A 84 -19.13 -25.83 12.19
#